data_AF-A0A800C7F1-F1
#
_entry.id   AF-A0A800C7F1-F1
#
_cell.length_a   1.000
_cell.length_b   1.000
_cell.length_c   1.000
_cell.angle_alpha   90.00
_cell.angle_beta   90.00
_cell.angle_gamma   90.00
#
_symmetry.space_group_name_H-M   'P 1'
#
loop_
_entity.id
_entity.type
_entity.pdbx_description
1 polymer ?
#
loop_
_entity_poly.entity_id
_entity_poly.type
_entity_poly.pdbx_seq_one_letter_code
_entity_poly.pdbx_strand_id
1 'polypeptide(L)'
;MKRDKINKCKGLQTVCFFSYLLLLLGMAQPVCAQSSETDQKGFGGPDSTQKRIASDRVRTETILELGFLKPWYEWKDTLQKEYGLAFGAEYNAVYLKASDSLPGADDDSSAGIFRFRSAWEALGRGTDHSGTLMFLVEHTHDYTDTLPSSFAGESLGYAGISNLNYNDDGWRLNTLYWDLGLIFV
;
A
#
# COMPACT_ATOMS: atom_id res chain seq x y z
N MET A 1 43.22 -17.02 38.09
CA MET A 1 41.98 -17.81 37.86
C MET A 1 40.70 -17.27 38.55
N LYS A 2 40.72 -16.18 39.34
CA LYS A 2 39.50 -15.62 39.99
C LYS A 2 38.97 -14.33 39.31
N ARG A 3 39.83 -13.60 38.58
CA ARG A 3 39.49 -12.35 37.87
C ARG A 3 38.67 -12.58 36.59
N ASP A 4 38.91 -13.67 35.86
CA ASP A 4 38.22 -13.94 34.58
C ASP A 4 36.73 -14.28 34.76
N LYS A 5 36.37 -14.95 35.85
CA LYS A 5 34.96 -15.25 36.15
C LYS A 5 34.14 -14.01 36.51
N ILE A 6 34.75 -13.01 37.16
CA ILE A 6 34.09 -11.76 37.56
C ILE A 6 33.82 -10.88 36.33
N ASN A 7 34.75 -10.82 35.37
CA ASN A 7 34.59 -10.06 34.14
C ASN A 7 33.53 -10.69 33.21
N LYS A 8 33.44 -12.03 33.19
CA LYS A 8 32.41 -12.76 32.43
C LYS A 8 31.00 -12.55 32.99
N CYS A 9 30.85 -12.49 34.33
CA CYS A 9 29.58 -12.16 34.99
C CYS A 9 29.13 -10.71 34.72
N LYS A 10 30.06 -9.74 34.76
CA LYS A 10 29.75 -8.34 34.47
C LYS A 10 29.35 -8.12 33.01
N GLY A 11 30.06 -8.74 32.06
CA GLY A 11 29.72 -8.67 30.63
C GLY A 11 28.35 -9.28 30.32
N LEU A 12 28.02 -10.42 30.92
CA LEU A 12 26.71 -11.05 30.74
C LEU A 12 25.57 -10.20 31.33
N GLN A 13 25.80 -9.59 32.49
CA GLN A 13 24.82 -8.71 33.14
C GLN A 13 24.59 -7.41 32.35
N THR A 14 25.64 -6.83 31.75
CA THR A 14 25.51 -5.65 30.89
C THR A 14 24.80 -5.97 29.57
N VAL A 15 25.05 -7.16 28.98
CA VAL A 15 24.34 -7.61 27.77
C VAL A 15 22.86 -7.85 28.03
N CYS A 16 22.50 -8.46 29.17
CA CYS A 16 21.10 -8.63 29.56
C CYS A 16 20.39 -7.29 29.83
N PHE A 17 21.10 -6.31 30.38
CA PHE A 17 20.55 -4.97 30.59
C PHE A 17 20.30 -4.24 29.25
N PHE A 18 21.24 -4.35 28.32
CA PHE A 18 21.09 -3.77 26.98
C PHE A 18 19.99 -4.46 26.17
N SER A 19 19.86 -5.79 26.25
CA SER A 19 18.77 -6.52 25.58
C SER A 19 17.40 -6.17 26.16
N TYR A 20 17.30 -5.95 27.48
CA TYR A 20 16.06 -5.54 28.13
C TYR A 20 15.69 -4.09 27.78
N LEU A 21 16.68 -3.19 27.67
CA LEU A 21 16.48 -1.82 27.21
C LEU A 21 16.05 -1.75 25.73
N LEU A 22 16.62 -2.62 24.87
CA LEU A 22 16.21 -2.75 23.47
C LEU A 22 14.77 -3.29 23.33
N LEU A 23 14.37 -4.23 24.20
CA LEU A 23 13.00 -4.75 24.28
C LEU A 23 11.99 -3.68 24.75
N LEU A 24 12.40 -2.81 25.68
CA LEU A 24 11.57 -1.69 26.13
C LEU A 24 11.41 -0.60 25.07
N LEU A 25 12.44 -0.33 24.26
CA LEU A 25 12.33 0.60 23.13
C LEU A 25 11.45 0.05 21.99
N GLY A 26 11.35 -1.28 21.82
CA GLY A 26 10.50 -1.90 20.80
C GLY A 26 8.99 -1.85 21.10
N MET A 27 8.60 -1.63 22.36
CA MET A 27 7.20 -1.55 22.81
C MET A 27 6.60 -0.14 22.69
N ALA A 28 7.41 0.88 22.41
CA ALA A 28 6.92 2.23 22.15
C ALA A 28 6.44 2.35 20.69
N GLN A 29 5.33 1.68 20.39
CA GLN A 29 4.58 1.95 19.18
C GLN A 29 4.05 3.39 19.31
N PRO A 30 4.31 4.30 18.35
CA PRO A 30 3.50 5.51 18.28
C PRO A 30 2.07 5.03 18.09
N VAL A 31 1.23 5.22 19.12
CA VAL A 31 -0.22 5.17 18.95
C VAL A 31 -0.53 6.32 18.00
N CYS A 32 -0.54 6.03 16.70
CA CYS A 32 -1.16 6.90 15.73
C CYS A 32 -2.62 6.98 16.16
N ALA A 33 -3.01 8.11 16.75
CA ALA A 33 -4.39 8.43 16.98
C ALA A 33 -5.10 8.25 15.63
N GLN A 34 -6.03 7.29 15.57
CA GLN A 34 -6.84 7.06 14.40
C GLN A 34 -7.71 8.31 14.25
N SER A 35 -7.30 9.21 13.36
CA SER A 35 -8.08 10.40 12.99
C SER A 35 -9.47 9.92 12.61
N SER A 36 -10.50 10.52 13.20
CA SER A 36 -11.89 10.27 12.84
C SER A 36 -12.02 10.35 11.31
N GLU A 37 -12.34 9.23 10.67
CA GLU A 37 -12.69 9.21 9.25
C GLU A 37 -13.83 10.21 9.08
N THR A 38 -13.58 11.30 8.37
CA THR A 38 -14.67 12.15 7.92
C THR A 38 -15.45 11.28 6.95
N ASP A 39 -16.63 10.84 7.36
CA ASP A 39 -17.52 9.96 6.61
C ASP A 39 -17.86 10.66 5.28
N GLN A 40 -17.02 10.45 4.27
CA GLN A 40 -17.25 10.97 2.93
C GLN A 40 -18.41 10.14 2.39
N LYS A 41 -19.61 10.72 2.34
CA LYS A 41 -20.74 10.18 1.58
C LYS A 41 -20.22 9.80 0.19
N GLY A 42 -20.19 8.51 -0.11
CA GLY A 42 -19.64 8.00 -1.35
C GLY A 42 -19.94 6.52 -1.52
N PHE A 43 -20.21 6.13 -2.76
CA PHE A 43 -20.49 4.75 -3.11
C PHE A 43 -19.21 3.88 -2.99
N GLY A 44 -19.37 2.67 -2.43
CA GLY A 44 -18.30 1.67 -2.35
C GLY A 44 -17.63 1.48 -0.97
N GLY A 45 -16.90 0.38 -0.86
CA GLY A 45 -16.12 0.01 0.33
C GLY A 45 -14.90 0.92 0.55
N PRO A 46 -14.14 0.74 1.64
CA PRO A 46 -13.02 1.61 2.01
C PRO A 46 -11.91 1.69 0.94
N ASP A 47 -11.75 0.67 0.10
CA ASP A 47 -10.78 0.66 -1.00
C ASP A 47 -11.38 1.10 -2.36
N SER A 48 -12.56 1.74 -2.36
CA SER A 48 -13.11 2.31 -3.59
C SER A 48 -12.18 3.40 -4.13
N THR A 49 -12.19 3.59 -5.46
CA THR A 49 -11.33 4.56 -6.15
C THR A 49 -11.34 5.94 -5.51
N GLN A 50 -12.52 6.46 -5.20
CA GLN A 50 -12.68 7.77 -4.59
C GLN A 50 -12.08 7.83 -3.16
N LYS A 51 -12.35 6.81 -2.33
CA LYS A 51 -11.84 6.77 -0.95
C LYS A 51 -10.32 6.60 -0.92
N ARG A 52 -9.76 5.78 -1.81
CA ARG A 52 -8.31 5.64 -1.97
C ARG A 52 -7.63 6.93 -2.43
N ILE A 53 -8.17 7.61 -3.45
CA ILE A 53 -7.64 8.91 -3.90
C ILE A 53 -7.72 9.96 -2.77
N ALA A 54 -8.81 9.95 -1.99
CA ALA A 54 -8.97 10.86 -0.86
C ALA A 54 -7.96 10.55 0.27
N SER A 55 -7.74 9.27 0.59
CA SER A 55 -6.75 8.87 1.60
C SER A 55 -5.33 9.24 1.17
N ASP A 56 -4.98 9.06 -0.11
CA ASP A 56 -3.64 9.37 -0.63
C ASP A 56 -3.35 10.88 -0.65
N ARG A 57 -4.38 11.72 -0.57
CA ARG A 57 -4.25 13.17 -0.47
C ARG A 57 -3.98 13.65 0.95
N VAL A 58 -4.36 12.85 1.96
CA VAL A 58 -4.07 13.19 3.36
C VAL A 58 -2.56 13.16 3.53
N ARG A 59 -1.97 14.33 3.75
CA ARG A 59 -0.54 14.45 4.01
C ARG A 59 -0.24 13.83 5.36
N THR A 60 0.23 12.59 5.35
CA THR A 60 0.80 11.96 6.53
C THR A 60 2.11 12.66 6.86
N GLU A 61 2.36 12.92 8.14
CA GLU A 61 3.65 13.40 8.62
C GLU A 61 4.68 12.28 8.43
N THR A 62 5.27 12.22 7.24
CA THR A 62 6.34 11.27 6.93
C THR A 62 7.67 11.81 7.46
N ILE A 63 8.53 10.90 7.94
CA ILE A 63 9.91 11.24 8.37
C ILE A 63 10.71 11.88 7.21
N LEU A 64 10.31 11.60 5.97
CA LEU A 64 10.84 12.22 4.76
C LEU A 64 9.96 13.42 4.36
N GLU A 65 10.52 14.63 4.41
CA GLU A 65 9.89 15.79 3.78
C GLU A 65 10.13 15.78 2.27
N LEU A 66 9.16 15.28 1.50
CA LEU A 66 9.18 15.28 0.03
C LEU A 66 8.74 16.64 -0.54
N GLY A 67 9.29 17.75 -0.04
CA GLY A 67 8.87 19.12 -0.41
C GLY A 67 9.02 19.43 -1.90
N PHE A 68 9.91 18.74 -2.60
CA PHE A 68 10.07 18.86 -4.06
C PHE A 68 8.84 18.38 -4.86
N LEU A 69 7.95 17.58 -4.24
CA LEU A 69 6.68 17.15 -4.86
C LEU A 69 5.56 18.20 -4.71
N LYS A 70 5.78 19.31 -3.99
CA LYS A 70 4.76 20.36 -3.82
C LYS A 70 4.18 20.86 -5.14
N PRO A 71 4.97 21.18 -6.18
CA PRO A 71 4.41 21.62 -7.47
C PRO A 71 3.54 20.56 -8.14
N TRP A 72 3.87 19.28 -7.97
CA TRP A 72 3.07 18.16 -8.47
C TRP A 72 1.70 18.10 -7.78
N TYR A 73 1.66 18.23 -6.45
CA TYR A 73 0.39 18.24 -5.71
C TYR A 73 -0.45 19.48 -6.04
N GLU A 74 0.18 20.67 -6.14
CA GLU A 74 -0.51 21.90 -6.54
C GLU A 74 -1.11 21.79 -7.95
N TRP A 75 -0.39 21.16 -8.89
CA TRP A 75 -0.93 20.89 -10.22
C TRP A 75 -2.12 19.92 -10.20
N LYS A 76 -2.06 18.86 -9.38
CA LYS A 76 -3.21 17.95 -9.18
C LYS A 76 -4.42 18.69 -8.58
N ASP A 77 -4.19 19.62 -7.66
CA ASP A 77 -5.24 20.46 -7.09
C ASP A 77 -5.90 21.34 -8.17
N THR A 78 -5.10 21.92 -9.08
CA THR A 78 -5.62 22.66 -10.25
C THR A 78 -6.45 21.77 -11.16
N LEU A 79 -6.01 20.55 -11.47
CA LEU A 79 -6.79 19.61 -12.29
C LEU A 79 -8.15 19.27 -11.67
N GLN A 80 -8.18 19.05 -10.36
CA GLN A 80 -9.44 18.81 -9.68
C GLN A 80 -10.33 20.05 -9.68
N LYS A 81 -9.76 21.23 -9.42
CA LYS A 81 -10.52 22.48 -9.36
C LYS A 81 -11.10 22.89 -10.72
N GLU A 82 -10.28 22.85 -11.77
CA GLU A 82 -10.66 23.34 -13.11
C GLU A 82 -11.35 22.27 -13.95
N TYR A 83 -10.94 21.01 -13.82
CA TYR A 83 -11.41 19.90 -14.67
C TYR A 83 -12.13 18.79 -13.90
N GLY A 84 -12.28 18.89 -12.57
CA GLY A 84 -13.02 17.90 -11.78
C GLY A 84 -12.31 16.55 -11.74
N LEU A 85 -11.04 16.52 -12.17
CA LEU A 85 -10.26 15.30 -12.32
C LEU A 85 -9.36 15.14 -11.10
N ALA A 86 -9.63 14.09 -10.32
CA ALA A 86 -8.75 13.61 -9.27
C ALA A 86 -8.22 12.24 -9.67
N PHE A 87 -6.94 11.99 -9.44
CA PHE A 87 -6.34 10.70 -9.75
C PHE A 87 -5.22 10.33 -8.79
N GLY A 88 -4.89 9.04 -8.75
CA GLY A 88 -3.79 8.46 -8.00
C GLY A 88 -3.08 7.40 -8.84
N ALA A 89 -1.77 7.31 -8.67
CA ALA A 89 -0.95 6.27 -9.27
C ALA A 89 -0.16 5.61 -8.15
N GLU A 90 -0.16 4.28 -8.12
CA GLU A 90 0.61 3.48 -7.17
C GLU A 90 1.39 2.40 -7.90
N TYR A 91 2.53 2.06 -7.31
CA TYR A 91 3.36 0.96 -7.74
C TYR A 91 3.73 0.11 -6.54
N ASN A 92 3.44 -1.18 -6.61
CA ASN A 92 3.80 -2.16 -5.59
C ASN A 92 4.67 -3.23 -6.23
N ALA A 93 5.74 -3.62 -5.55
CA ALA A 93 6.57 -4.74 -5.96
C ALA A 93 6.80 -5.65 -4.76
N VAL A 94 6.86 -6.96 -5.01
CA VAL A 94 7.13 -7.96 -3.99
C VAL A 94 8.31 -8.82 -4.42
N TYR A 95 9.13 -9.22 -3.46
CA TYR A 95 10.17 -10.22 -3.62
C TYR A 95 10.06 -11.21 -2.47
N LEU A 96 9.97 -12.49 -2.81
CA LEU A 96 9.87 -13.62 -1.89
C LEU A 96 11.10 -14.50 -2.07
N LYS A 97 11.63 -14.98 -0.94
CA LYS A 97 12.72 -15.96 -0.93
C LYS A 97 12.39 -17.05 0.08
N ALA A 98 12.54 -18.30 -0.34
CA ALA A 98 12.42 -19.45 0.52
C ALA A 98 13.80 -19.91 1.00
N SER A 99 13.89 -20.37 2.25
CA SER A 99 15.10 -21.03 2.75
C SER A 99 15.26 -22.43 2.18
N ASP A 100 14.14 -23.11 1.90
CA ASP A 100 14.04 -24.42 1.28
C ASP A 100 12.88 -24.42 0.28
N SER A 101 13.09 -25.04 -0.88
CA SER A 101 12.06 -25.26 -1.91
C SER A 101 11.93 -26.75 -2.25
N LEU A 102 10.82 -27.12 -2.87
CA LEU A 102 10.62 -28.46 -3.42
C LEU A 102 11.70 -28.78 -4.47
N PRO A 103 12.12 -30.05 -4.60
CA PRO A 103 13.13 -30.42 -5.58
C PRO A 103 12.73 -30.01 -7.01
N GLY A 104 13.56 -29.18 -7.65
CA GLY A 104 13.34 -28.70 -9.02
C GLY A 104 12.41 -27.50 -9.15
N ALA A 105 11.96 -26.90 -8.04
CA ALA A 105 11.20 -25.66 -8.02
C ALA A 105 12.09 -24.46 -7.65
N ASP A 106 11.69 -23.28 -8.11
CA ASP A 106 12.39 -22.02 -7.81
C ASP A 106 12.33 -21.70 -6.32
N ASP A 107 13.37 -21.08 -5.80
CA ASP A 107 13.47 -20.68 -4.38
C ASP A 107 13.27 -19.16 -4.18
N ASP A 108 13.09 -18.37 -5.24
CA ASP A 108 12.64 -16.98 -5.21
C ASP A 108 11.47 -16.70 -6.15
N SER A 109 10.77 -15.61 -5.89
CA SER A 109 9.68 -15.14 -6.72
C SER A 109 9.46 -13.64 -6.56
N SER A 110 9.23 -12.93 -7.67
CA SER A 110 9.05 -11.49 -7.68
C SER A 110 8.16 -11.01 -8.81
N ALA A 111 7.32 -10.02 -8.51
CA ALA A 111 6.44 -9.38 -9.48
C ALA A 111 6.12 -7.93 -9.08
N GLY A 112 5.63 -7.16 -10.04
CA GLY A 112 5.20 -5.78 -9.89
C GLY A 112 3.74 -5.57 -10.26
N ILE A 113 3.10 -4.58 -9.62
CA ILE A 113 1.75 -4.14 -9.93
C ILE A 113 1.72 -2.62 -9.95
N PHE A 114 1.36 -2.07 -11.10
CA PHE A 114 1.03 -0.67 -11.28
C PHE A 114 -0.49 -0.49 -11.26
N ARG A 115 -1.00 0.54 -10.56
CA ARG A 115 -2.41 0.92 -10.61
C ARG A 115 -2.58 2.42 -10.80
N PHE A 116 -3.48 2.77 -11.71
CA PHE A 116 -3.94 4.13 -11.94
C PHE A 116 -5.43 4.23 -11.64
N ARG A 117 -5.76 5.01 -10.62
CA ARG A 117 -7.14 5.27 -10.17
C ARG A 117 -7.53 6.69 -10.54
N SER A 118 -8.76 6.88 -11.03
CA SER A 118 -9.27 8.19 -11.40
C SER A 118 -10.74 8.36 -11.01
N ALA A 119 -11.05 9.56 -10.55
CA ALA A 119 -12.38 10.07 -10.26
C ALA A 119 -12.56 11.37 -11.05
N TRP A 120 -13.47 11.38 -12.02
CA TRP A 120 -13.69 12.52 -12.90
C TRP A 120 -15.13 13.01 -12.85
N GLU A 121 -15.33 14.17 -12.22
CA GLU A 121 -16.63 14.86 -12.15
C GLU A 121 -16.91 15.56 -13.49
N ALA A 122 -17.41 14.79 -14.44
CA ALA A 122 -17.58 15.19 -15.83
C ALA A 122 -18.87 15.99 -16.09
N LEU A 123 -19.92 15.78 -15.29
CA LEU A 123 -21.24 16.40 -15.47
C LEU A 123 -21.73 17.07 -14.18
N GLY A 124 -22.54 18.13 -14.33
CA GLY A 124 -23.24 18.76 -13.20
C GLY A 124 -22.31 19.28 -12.10
N ARG A 125 -21.09 19.71 -12.45
CA ARG A 125 -20.07 20.04 -11.46
C ARG A 125 -20.50 21.18 -10.54
N GLY A 126 -20.38 20.97 -9.24
CA GLY A 126 -20.78 21.95 -8.23
C GLY A 126 -22.29 22.20 -8.17
N THR A 127 -23.09 21.29 -8.73
CA THR A 127 -24.55 21.28 -8.63
C THR A 127 -25.03 20.10 -7.80
N ASP A 128 -26.32 20.08 -7.48
CA ASP A 128 -26.98 18.98 -6.75
C ASP A 128 -27.16 17.70 -7.58
N HIS A 129 -26.69 17.71 -8.83
CA HIS A 129 -26.83 16.65 -9.84
C HIS A 129 -25.49 16.29 -10.49
N SER A 130 -24.43 16.19 -9.70
CA SER A 130 -23.10 15.89 -10.23
C SER A 130 -22.98 14.44 -10.70
N GLY A 131 -22.22 14.24 -11.77
CA GLY A 131 -21.98 12.96 -12.40
C GLY A 131 -20.49 12.66 -12.49
N THR A 132 -20.06 11.58 -11.85
CA THR A 132 -18.64 11.24 -11.70
C THR A 132 -18.33 9.89 -12.34
N LEU A 133 -17.37 9.90 -13.27
CA LEU A 133 -16.82 8.69 -13.86
C LEU A 133 -15.65 8.18 -13.01
N MET A 134 -15.71 6.90 -12.64
CA MET A 134 -14.70 6.24 -11.82
C MET A 134 -14.05 5.13 -12.61
N PHE A 135 -12.73 5.09 -12.64
CA PHE A 135 -12.01 3.98 -13.26
C PHE A 135 -10.70 3.61 -12.56
N LEU A 136 -10.32 2.35 -12.67
CA LEU A 136 -9.05 1.78 -12.22
C LEU A 136 -8.44 0.96 -13.36
N VAL A 137 -7.27 1.38 -13.82
CA VAL A 137 -6.42 0.63 -14.74
C VAL A 137 -5.29 0.00 -13.95
N GLU A 138 -5.02 -1.27 -14.19
CA GLU A 138 -3.96 -2.04 -13.56
C GLU A 138 -3.01 -2.61 -14.61
N HIS A 139 -1.72 -2.71 -14.28
CA HIS A 139 -0.75 -3.50 -15.03
C HIS A 139 0.02 -4.39 -14.06
N THR A 140 0.03 -5.68 -14.31
CA THR A 140 0.80 -6.65 -13.52
C THR A 140 1.84 -7.33 -14.39
N HIS A 141 3.03 -7.54 -13.87
CA HIS A 141 4.11 -8.21 -14.58
C HIS A 141 5.01 -8.98 -13.62
N ASP A 142 5.63 -10.02 -14.13
CA ASP A 142 6.63 -10.83 -13.46
C ASP A 142 8.04 -10.22 -13.55
N TYR A 143 8.91 -10.62 -12.60
CA TYR A 143 10.36 -10.38 -12.70
C TYR A 143 11.16 -11.69 -12.63
N THR A 144 10.50 -12.81 -12.33
CA THR A 144 11.05 -14.14 -12.12
C THR A 144 10.13 -15.16 -12.74
N ASP A 145 10.66 -16.33 -13.08
CA ASP A 145 9.92 -17.39 -13.77
C ASP A 145 8.71 -17.92 -12.95
N THR A 146 8.84 -17.99 -11.62
CA THR A 146 7.72 -18.31 -10.72
C THR A 146 7.03 -17.05 -10.19
N LEU A 147 5.71 -16.96 -10.32
CA LEU A 147 4.91 -15.81 -9.87
C LEU A 147 4.63 -15.85 -8.36
N PRO A 148 4.57 -14.69 -7.66
CA PRO A 148 4.30 -14.68 -6.23
C PRO A 148 2.93 -15.27 -5.86
N SER A 149 1.95 -15.19 -6.77
CA SER A 149 0.63 -15.81 -6.60
C SER A 149 0.64 -17.34 -6.60
N SER A 150 1.63 -17.98 -7.23
CA SER A 150 1.75 -19.45 -7.30
C SER A 150 2.89 -20.01 -6.44
N PHE A 151 3.88 -19.18 -6.08
CA PHE A 151 5.10 -19.56 -5.37
C PHE A 151 4.87 -20.44 -4.13
N ALA A 152 3.89 -20.11 -3.31
CA ALA A 152 3.62 -20.90 -2.10
C ALA A 152 3.20 -22.35 -2.45
N GLY A 153 2.37 -22.53 -3.48
CA GLY A 153 1.93 -23.86 -3.91
C GLY A 153 3.02 -24.62 -4.68
N GLU A 154 3.65 -23.97 -5.65
CA GLU A 154 4.58 -24.58 -6.60
C GLU A 154 5.96 -24.85 -5.98
N SER A 155 6.47 -23.92 -5.16
CA SER A 155 7.80 -24.02 -4.59
C SER A 155 7.84 -24.54 -3.15
N LEU A 156 6.78 -24.33 -2.37
CA LEU A 156 6.77 -24.67 -0.93
C LEU A 156 5.83 -25.82 -0.57
N GLY A 157 5.04 -26.31 -1.52
CA GLY A 157 4.02 -27.35 -1.26
C GLY A 157 2.88 -26.87 -0.35
N TYR A 158 2.64 -25.57 -0.29
CA TYR A 158 1.59 -24.97 0.54
C TYR A 158 0.22 -25.04 -0.16
N ALA A 159 -0.75 -25.69 0.48
CA ALA A 159 -2.13 -25.77 -0.01
C ALA A 159 -2.96 -24.56 0.49
N GLY A 160 -2.63 -23.37 0.00
CA GLY A 160 -3.38 -22.16 0.31
C GLY A 160 -3.07 -21.03 -0.67
N ILE A 161 -3.78 -19.93 -0.50
CA ILE A 161 -3.72 -18.78 -1.40
C ILE A 161 -2.84 -17.70 -0.77
N SER A 162 -1.85 -17.21 -1.52
CA SER A 162 -1.03 -16.07 -1.15
C SER A 162 -0.85 -15.12 -2.34
N ASN A 163 -0.60 -13.84 -2.06
CA ASN A 163 -0.18 -12.83 -3.04
C ASN A 163 -0.98 -12.78 -4.36
N LEU A 164 -2.29 -13.04 -4.34
CA LEU A 164 -3.14 -13.15 -5.54
C LEU A 164 -3.01 -12.00 -6.54
N ASN A 165 -2.74 -10.80 -6.04
CA ASN A 165 -2.67 -9.62 -6.88
C ASN A 165 -1.42 -9.60 -7.78
N TYR A 166 -0.41 -10.44 -7.49
CA TYR A 166 0.88 -10.48 -8.17
C TYR A 166 0.91 -11.63 -9.20
N ASN A 167 0.42 -11.34 -10.40
CA ASN A 167 0.34 -12.23 -11.56
C ASN A 167 0.91 -11.52 -12.81
N ASP A 168 0.72 -12.09 -14.02
CA ASP A 168 1.24 -11.56 -15.28
C ASP A 168 0.18 -11.45 -16.39
N ASP A 169 -1.02 -10.93 -16.11
CA ASP A 169 -2.00 -10.68 -17.20
C ASP A 169 -1.84 -9.29 -17.86
N GLY A 170 -0.79 -8.53 -17.54
CA GLY A 170 -0.52 -7.23 -18.16
C GLY A 170 -1.60 -6.18 -17.85
N TRP A 171 -2.00 -5.41 -18.87
CA TRP A 171 -2.95 -4.28 -18.74
C TRP A 171 -4.41 -4.74 -18.58
N ARG A 172 -5.09 -4.25 -17.54
CA ARG A 172 -6.51 -4.50 -17.29
C ARG A 172 -7.26 -3.25 -16.88
N LEU A 173 -8.53 -3.16 -17.31
CA LEU A 173 -9.49 -2.23 -16.73
C LEU A 173 -10.24 -2.96 -15.61
N ASN A 174 -9.80 -2.78 -14.37
CA ASN A 174 -10.31 -3.52 -13.22
C ASN A 174 -11.63 -2.95 -12.68
N THR A 175 -11.85 -1.64 -12.81
CA THR A 175 -13.09 -0.99 -12.35
C THR A 175 -13.48 0.11 -13.32
N LEU A 176 -14.76 0.16 -13.67
CA LEU A 176 -15.38 1.25 -14.43
C LEU A 176 -16.83 1.39 -14.00
N TYR A 177 -17.21 2.55 -13.45
CA TYR A 177 -18.60 2.84 -13.13
C TYR A 177 -18.89 4.34 -13.16
N TRP A 178 -20.18 4.66 -13.19
CA TRP A 178 -20.69 6.03 -13.10
C TRP A 178 -21.44 6.21 -11.79
N ASP A 179 -21.12 7.28 -11.06
CA ASP A 179 -21.84 7.70 -9.87
C ASP A 179 -22.64 8.98 -10.17
N LEU A 180 -23.92 8.97 -9.79
CA LEU A 180 -24.82 10.12 -9.94
C LEU A 180 -25.19 10.63 -8.55
N GLY A 181 -24.68 11.80 -8.19
CA GLY A 181 -25.09 12.51 -6.99
C GLY A 181 -26.49 13.09 -7.23
N LEU A 182 -27.47 12.66 -6.44
CA LEU A 182 -28.79 13.30 -6.37
C LEU A 182 -29.02 13.75 -4.93
N ILE A 183 -29.13 15.06 -4.72
CA ILE A 183 -29.65 15.62 -3.47
C ILE A 183 -31.15 15.87 -3.70
N PHE A 184 -31.99 15.10 -3.01
CA PHE A 184 -33.41 15.41 -2.91
C PHE A 184 -33.58 16.52 -1.88
N VAL A 185 -33.99 17.71 -2.32
CA VAL A 185 -34.38 18.85 -1.46
C VAL A 185 -35.84 18.70 -1.06
#